data_AF-A0A143PXR0-F1
#
_entry.id   AF-A0A143PXR0-F1
#
_cell.length_a   1.000
_cell.length_b   1.000
_cell.length_c   1.000
_cell.angle_alpha   90.00
_cell.angle_beta   90.00
_cell.angle_gamma   90.00
#
_symmetry.space_group_name_H-M   'P 1'
#
loop_
_entity.id
_entity.type
_entity.pdbx_description
1 polymer ?
#
loop_
_entity_poly.entity_id
_entity_poly.type
_entity_poly.pdbx_seq_one_letter_code
_entity_poly.pdbx_strand_id
1 'polypeptide(L)'
;MLDAVHGLSHNANKRRNMARQIALFEAPLTTRGVADIVRTEGVAGLPSATRLADDAHYQEVVCRSALNHTKGMPFRWTLNPYRGCTHACQYCFARRYQTQLEMGVGDQFSSYIFVKRNVAEQLARELARPAWRPELVAVGTATDPYQPIEGRYRLTRTCLAHLDAANTPIGLVTKGPMVVRDTDILARMSQRGLATVYVSVPTVDAVWERLEPGTAPPIQRLRAVRHLLDAGVRAGVLMSPLVPGFTTHPSRIEATLAAMADMGVPLLGGNVLHLQDGSRDHFLHFLETEAPHLREKYARLYVAKYPDPSYTAQVKGILAALRARYANRRTPGEDVRRKTDWIDDEL
;
A
#
# COMPACT_ATOMS: atom_id res chain seq x y z
N MET A 1 -30.06 -59.50 -27.49
CA MET A 1 -28.97 -58.77 -26.82
C MET A 1 -28.40 -57.76 -27.82
N LEU A 2 -29.25 -56.80 -28.19
CA LEU A 2 -29.00 -55.68 -29.09
C LEU A 2 -29.84 -54.58 -28.45
N ASP A 3 -29.18 -53.54 -27.93
CA ASP A 3 -29.71 -52.19 -27.64
C ASP A 3 -28.88 -51.52 -26.54
N ALA A 4 -27.76 -50.88 -26.89
CA ALA A 4 -27.11 -49.88 -26.02
C ALA A 4 -25.95 -49.10 -26.70
N VAL A 5 -26.11 -48.56 -27.92
CA VAL A 5 -25.01 -47.72 -28.52
C VAL A 5 -25.49 -46.43 -29.21
N HIS A 6 -26.73 -45.99 -29.02
CA HIS A 6 -27.21 -44.71 -29.62
C HIS A 6 -27.61 -43.60 -28.64
N GLY A 7 -27.38 -43.77 -27.33
CA GLY A 7 -27.72 -42.77 -26.30
C GLY A 7 -26.62 -41.76 -25.92
N LEU A 8 -25.35 -41.98 -26.30
CA LEU A 8 -24.22 -41.25 -25.70
C LEU A 8 -23.74 -40.02 -26.52
N SER A 9 -23.98 -39.99 -27.83
CA SER A 9 -23.49 -38.90 -28.70
C SER A 9 -24.39 -37.64 -28.66
N HIS A 10 -25.72 -37.82 -28.54
CA HIS A 10 -26.66 -36.70 -28.50
C HIS A 10 -26.59 -35.89 -27.20
N ASN A 11 -26.16 -36.53 -26.10
CA ASN A 11 -26.09 -35.91 -24.78
C ASN A 11 -24.80 -35.08 -24.59
N ALA A 12 -23.70 -35.47 -25.24
CA ALA A 12 -22.44 -34.73 -25.22
C ALA A 12 -22.53 -33.41 -26.01
N ASN A 13 -23.20 -33.43 -27.17
CA ASN A 13 -23.43 -32.22 -27.97
C ASN A 13 -24.46 -31.28 -27.33
N LYS A 14 -25.50 -31.80 -26.66
CA LYS A 14 -26.43 -30.98 -25.85
C LYS A 14 -25.71 -30.33 -24.67
N ARG A 15 -24.85 -31.05 -23.95
CA ARG A 15 -24.04 -30.49 -22.83
C ARG A 15 -23.00 -29.47 -23.30
N ARG A 16 -22.36 -29.68 -24.46
CA ARG A 16 -21.44 -28.69 -25.07
C ARG A 16 -22.17 -27.44 -25.57
N ASN A 17 -23.37 -27.58 -26.14
CA ASN A 17 -24.19 -26.43 -26.52
C ASN A 17 -24.82 -25.71 -25.32
N MET A 18 -25.20 -26.44 -24.24
CA MET A 18 -25.64 -25.82 -22.98
C MET A 18 -24.49 -25.06 -22.28
N ALA A 19 -23.28 -25.61 -22.28
CA ALA A 19 -22.10 -24.94 -21.73
C ALA A 19 -21.69 -23.69 -22.53
N ARG A 20 -21.95 -23.66 -23.84
CA ARG A 20 -21.74 -22.47 -24.67
C ARG A 20 -22.86 -21.41 -24.57
N GLN A 21 -24.02 -21.77 -24.04
CA GLN A 21 -25.17 -20.84 -23.88
C GLN A 21 -25.24 -20.12 -22.53
N ILE A 22 -24.32 -20.39 -21.59
CA ILE A 22 -24.34 -19.82 -20.22
C ILE A 22 -23.39 -18.62 -20.03
N ALA A 23 -22.53 -18.28 -20.99
CA ALA A 23 -21.52 -17.21 -20.80
C ALA A 23 -21.87 -15.85 -21.43
N LEU A 24 -23.14 -15.44 -21.42
CA LEU A 24 -23.51 -14.08 -21.85
C LEU A 24 -23.57 -13.06 -20.70
N PHE A 25 -23.71 -13.50 -19.45
CA PHE A 25 -23.77 -12.63 -18.27
C PHE A 25 -23.25 -13.33 -17.01
N GLU A 26 -21.97 -13.70 -16.96
CA GLU A 26 -21.35 -13.96 -15.66
C GLU A 26 -21.20 -12.62 -14.93
N ALA A 27 -21.86 -12.51 -13.77
CA ALA A 27 -21.75 -11.32 -12.94
C ALA A 27 -20.28 -11.10 -12.55
N PRO A 28 -19.74 -9.87 -12.61
CA PRO A 28 -18.34 -9.62 -12.30
C PRO A 28 -17.99 -10.10 -10.88
N LEU A 29 -16.84 -10.76 -10.73
CA LEU A 29 -16.43 -11.34 -9.46
C LEU A 29 -16.26 -10.25 -8.39
N THR A 30 -16.96 -10.37 -7.27
CA THR A 30 -16.81 -9.46 -6.12
C THR A 30 -15.82 -10.03 -5.11
N THR A 31 -15.34 -9.22 -4.16
CA THR A 31 -14.52 -9.73 -3.04
C THR A 31 -15.25 -10.76 -2.17
N ARG A 32 -16.60 -10.71 -2.10
CA ARG A 32 -17.39 -11.74 -1.43
C ARG A 32 -17.38 -13.05 -2.22
N GLY A 33 -17.55 -12.96 -3.53
CA GLY A 33 -17.44 -14.12 -4.42
C GLY A 33 -16.05 -14.77 -4.36
N VAL A 34 -14.98 -13.97 -4.25
CA VAL A 34 -13.63 -14.47 -3.97
C VAL A 34 -13.59 -15.27 -2.67
N ALA A 35 -14.11 -14.72 -1.57
CA ALA A 35 -14.12 -15.41 -0.28
C ALA A 35 -14.87 -16.75 -0.35
N ASP A 36 -16.00 -16.78 -1.06
CA ASP A 36 -16.78 -18.00 -1.24
C ASP A 36 -16.01 -19.06 -2.05
N ILE A 37 -15.37 -18.68 -3.16
CA ILE A 37 -14.51 -19.57 -3.96
C ILE A 37 -13.32 -20.08 -3.14
N VAL A 38 -12.64 -19.21 -2.40
CA VAL A 38 -11.47 -19.60 -1.59
C VAL A 38 -11.87 -20.58 -0.50
N ARG A 39 -13.05 -20.40 0.09
CA ARG A 39 -13.59 -21.32 1.10
C ARG A 39 -13.87 -22.71 0.55
N THR A 40 -14.38 -22.82 -0.68
CA THR A 40 -14.82 -24.10 -1.28
C THR A 40 -13.74 -24.79 -2.10
N GLU A 41 -12.92 -24.03 -2.81
CA GLU A 41 -12.00 -24.50 -3.85
C GLU A 41 -10.53 -24.07 -3.59
N GLY A 42 -10.29 -23.26 -2.56
CA GLY A 42 -8.99 -22.66 -2.29
C GLY A 42 -8.60 -21.59 -3.33
N VAL A 43 -7.38 -21.07 -3.21
CA VAL A 43 -6.85 -20.02 -4.11
C VAL A 43 -6.70 -20.49 -5.57
N ALA A 44 -6.61 -21.81 -5.79
CA ALA A 44 -6.51 -22.40 -7.12
C ALA A 44 -7.83 -22.32 -7.92
N GLY A 45 -8.97 -22.16 -7.24
CA GLY A 45 -10.28 -21.98 -7.88
C GLY A 45 -10.52 -20.56 -8.45
N LEU A 46 -9.59 -19.62 -8.26
CA LEU A 46 -9.78 -18.25 -8.74
C LEU A 46 -9.76 -18.18 -10.28
N PRO A 47 -10.84 -17.72 -10.93
CA PRO A 47 -11.13 -18.01 -12.34
C PRO A 47 -10.23 -17.27 -13.34
N SER A 48 -9.59 -16.17 -12.93
CA SER A 48 -8.72 -15.37 -13.80
C SER A 48 -7.35 -15.08 -13.19
N ALA A 49 -6.99 -15.79 -12.12
CA ALA A 49 -5.74 -15.60 -11.39
C ALA A 49 -4.54 -15.96 -12.28
N THR A 50 -4.01 -14.95 -12.98
CA THR A 50 -2.92 -15.14 -13.94
C THR A 50 -1.60 -14.71 -13.32
N ARG A 51 -0.56 -15.55 -13.42
CA ARG A 51 0.80 -15.18 -13.02
C ARG A 51 1.38 -14.22 -14.06
N LEU A 52 1.95 -13.11 -13.63
CA LEU A 52 2.64 -12.16 -14.51
C LEU A 52 4.17 -12.25 -14.32
N ALA A 53 4.91 -11.22 -14.74
CA ALA A 53 6.37 -11.21 -14.70
C ALA A 53 6.93 -11.15 -13.27
N ASP A 54 6.16 -10.61 -12.31
CA ASP A 54 6.38 -10.86 -10.90
C ASP A 54 5.59 -12.11 -10.49
N ASP A 55 6.16 -12.94 -9.61
CA ASP A 55 5.63 -14.28 -9.26
C ASP A 55 4.25 -14.28 -8.57
N ALA A 56 3.55 -13.16 -8.57
CA ALA A 56 2.20 -12.98 -8.07
C ALA A 56 1.12 -13.35 -9.11
N HIS A 57 0.01 -13.83 -8.59
CA HIS A 57 -1.24 -14.07 -9.29
C HIS A 57 -2.15 -12.85 -9.18
N TYR A 58 -2.72 -12.44 -10.32
CA TYR A 58 -3.61 -11.29 -10.41
C TYR A 58 -5.03 -11.73 -10.72
N GLN A 59 -5.95 -11.41 -9.83
CA GLN A 59 -7.37 -11.70 -9.97
C GLN A 59 -8.16 -10.40 -10.10
N GLU A 60 -8.85 -10.21 -11.22
CA GLU A 60 -9.75 -9.08 -11.36
C GLU A 60 -11.00 -9.25 -10.49
N VAL A 61 -11.40 -8.16 -9.82
CA VAL A 61 -12.63 -8.09 -9.04
C VAL A 61 -13.33 -6.76 -9.29
N VAL A 62 -14.59 -6.67 -8.87
CA VAL A 62 -15.32 -5.40 -8.76
C VAL A 62 -15.55 -5.03 -7.30
N CYS A 63 -15.46 -3.73 -7.01
CA CYS A 63 -15.82 -3.15 -5.73
C CYS A 63 -17.19 -2.47 -5.79
N ARG A 64 -17.90 -2.47 -4.65
CA ARG A 64 -19.15 -1.72 -4.47
C ARG A 64 -18.92 -0.25 -4.13
N SER A 65 -17.77 0.04 -3.52
CA SER A 65 -17.35 1.38 -3.11
C SER A 65 -15.86 1.54 -3.42
N ALA A 66 -15.47 2.70 -3.95
CA ALA A 66 -14.06 3.07 -4.12
C ALA A 66 -13.52 3.71 -2.84
N LEU A 67 -14.26 4.67 -2.28
CA LEU A 67 -13.95 5.34 -1.04
C LEU A 67 -14.40 4.49 0.15
N ASN A 68 -13.54 4.37 1.16
CA ASN A 68 -13.86 3.68 2.41
C ASN A 68 -13.73 4.65 3.57
N HIS A 69 -14.79 4.77 4.37
CA HIS A 69 -14.78 5.61 5.56
C HIS A 69 -13.96 4.94 6.67
N THR A 70 -13.13 5.70 7.36
CA THR A 70 -12.31 5.24 8.48
C THR A 70 -12.60 6.04 9.75
N LYS A 71 -12.28 5.47 10.92
CA LYS A 71 -12.40 6.12 12.24
C LYS A 71 -11.06 6.06 12.95
N GLY A 72 -10.77 7.05 13.80
CA GLY A 72 -9.53 7.10 14.58
C GLY A 72 -8.27 7.36 13.73
N MET A 73 -8.43 8.04 12.60
CA MET A 73 -7.34 8.48 11.72
C MET A 73 -7.49 9.99 11.47
N PRO A 74 -6.40 10.71 11.14
CA PRO A 74 -6.44 12.15 10.81
C PRO A 74 -7.14 12.45 9.46
N PHE A 75 -7.57 11.42 8.74
CA PHE A 75 -8.36 11.48 7.52
C PHE A 75 -9.62 10.60 7.68
N ARG A 76 -10.71 10.95 6.99
CA ARG A 76 -11.96 10.18 7.05
C ARG A 76 -12.13 9.19 5.92
N TRP A 77 -11.41 9.36 4.82
CA TRP A 77 -11.59 8.56 3.62
C TRP A 77 -10.30 7.91 3.17
N THR A 78 -10.40 6.69 2.65
CA THR A 78 -9.29 5.97 2.03
C THR A 78 -9.65 5.46 0.66
N LEU A 79 -8.64 5.38 -0.21
CA LEU A 79 -8.75 4.82 -1.55
C LEU A 79 -7.62 3.83 -1.79
N ASN A 80 -7.98 2.61 -2.20
CA ASN A 80 -7.03 1.52 -2.44
C ASN A 80 -7.45 0.80 -3.73
N PRO A 81 -6.79 1.06 -4.88
CA PRO A 81 -7.14 0.45 -6.17
C PRO A 81 -6.95 -1.07 -6.21
N TYR A 82 -6.06 -1.58 -5.35
CA TYR A 82 -5.72 -2.98 -5.25
C TYR A 82 -6.05 -3.53 -3.85
N ARG A 83 -5.86 -4.84 -3.68
CA ARG A 83 -5.81 -5.52 -2.38
C ARG A 83 -4.78 -6.65 -2.48
N GLY A 84 -4.00 -6.82 -1.41
CA GLY A 84 -2.70 -7.50 -1.51
C GLY A 84 -1.61 -6.52 -1.95
N CYS A 85 -0.34 -6.88 -1.76
CA CYS A 85 0.77 -6.07 -2.25
C CYS A 85 2.04 -6.90 -2.48
N THR A 86 2.57 -6.87 -3.70
CA THR A 86 3.79 -7.62 -4.07
C THR A 86 5.07 -7.07 -3.43
N HIS A 87 5.01 -5.90 -2.77
CA HIS A 87 6.11 -5.38 -1.95
C HIS A 87 6.50 -6.30 -0.78
N ALA A 88 5.57 -7.17 -0.35
CA ALA A 88 5.83 -8.24 0.62
C ALA A 88 6.47 -7.77 1.95
N CYS A 89 6.18 -6.54 2.41
CA CYS A 89 6.77 -6.07 3.66
C CYS A 89 6.37 -6.99 4.85
N GLN A 90 7.36 -7.41 5.62
CA GLN A 90 7.20 -8.35 6.74
C GLN A 90 6.34 -7.75 7.86
N TYR A 91 6.36 -6.42 7.98
CA TYR A 91 5.62 -5.66 8.98
C TYR A 91 4.24 -5.14 8.49
N CYS A 92 3.80 -5.54 7.30
CA CYS A 92 2.64 -4.91 6.66
C CYS A 92 1.33 -5.18 7.42
N PHE A 93 0.75 -4.15 8.04
CA PHE A 93 -0.53 -4.27 8.75
C PHE A 93 -1.68 -4.68 7.82
N ALA A 94 -1.58 -4.36 6.52
CA ALA A 94 -2.64 -4.66 5.55
C ALA A 94 -2.83 -6.15 5.29
N ARG A 95 -1.88 -7.01 5.71
CA ARG A 95 -2.00 -8.47 5.69
C ARG A 95 -3.29 -8.94 6.38
N ARG A 96 -3.69 -8.27 7.47
CA ARG A 96 -4.93 -8.59 8.20
C ARG A 96 -6.18 -8.52 7.33
N TYR A 97 -6.17 -7.72 6.26
CA TYR A 97 -7.34 -7.64 5.41
C TYR A 97 -7.54 -8.93 4.62
N GLN A 98 -6.50 -9.71 4.28
CA GLN A 98 -6.68 -10.95 3.51
C GLN A 98 -7.53 -12.00 4.22
N THR A 99 -7.62 -11.98 5.55
CA THR A 99 -8.48 -12.91 6.29
C THR A 99 -9.95 -12.78 5.92
N GLN A 100 -10.40 -11.59 5.50
CA GLN A 100 -11.78 -11.39 5.05
C GLN A 100 -12.08 -12.06 3.69
N LEU A 101 -11.04 -12.57 3.00
CA LEU A 101 -11.15 -13.38 1.79
C LEU A 101 -10.93 -14.86 2.07
N GLU A 102 -10.96 -15.29 3.35
CA GLU A 102 -10.61 -16.66 3.78
C GLU A 102 -9.17 -17.05 3.41
N MET A 103 -8.29 -16.05 3.26
CA MET A 103 -6.88 -16.23 2.96
C MET A 103 -6.01 -16.01 4.20
N GLY A 104 -4.87 -16.69 4.24
CA GLY A 104 -3.84 -16.50 5.25
C GLY A 104 -3.16 -15.13 5.15
N VAL A 105 -2.66 -14.65 6.29
CA VAL A 105 -1.93 -13.38 6.43
C VAL A 105 -0.46 -13.45 6.00
N GLY A 106 0.04 -14.66 5.73
CA GLY A 106 1.38 -14.93 5.22
C GLY A 106 1.50 -14.63 3.72
N ASP A 107 2.14 -15.52 2.97
CA ASP A 107 2.58 -15.23 1.60
C ASP A 107 1.44 -14.94 0.62
N GLN A 108 0.22 -15.43 0.88
CA GLN A 108 -0.97 -15.15 0.08
C GLN A 108 -1.30 -13.65 -0.04
N PHE A 109 -0.88 -12.81 0.91
CA PHE A 109 -1.01 -11.35 0.78
C PHE A 109 -0.14 -10.76 -0.34
N SER A 110 1.05 -11.33 -0.56
CA SER A 110 2.02 -10.86 -1.54
C SER A 110 1.98 -11.65 -2.85
N SER A 111 1.38 -12.85 -2.86
CA SER A 111 1.28 -13.71 -4.04
C SER A 111 -0.09 -13.69 -4.72
N TYR A 112 -1.15 -13.18 -4.07
CA TYR A 112 -2.47 -13.00 -4.70
C TYR A 112 -2.95 -11.55 -4.58
N ILE A 113 -2.98 -10.85 -5.71
CA ILE A 113 -3.35 -9.45 -5.82
C ILE A 113 -4.70 -9.31 -6.50
N PHE A 114 -5.62 -8.62 -5.84
CA PHE A 114 -6.95 -8.36 -6.37
C PHE A 114 -7.00 -6.98 -7.00
N VAL A 115 -7.28 -6.97 -8.30
CA VAL A 115 -7.38 -5.75 -9.11
C VAL A 115 -8.82 -5.28 -9.15
N LYS A 116 -9.16 -4.17 -8.49
CA LYS A 116 -10.52 -3.62 -8.49
C LYS A 116 -10.79 -2.87 -9.79
N ARG A 117 -11.05 -3.60 -10.88
CA ARG A 117 -11.08 -3.03 -12.24
C ARG A 117 -12.06 -1.87 -12.44
N ASN A 118 -13.14 -1.82 -11.65
CA ASN A 118 -14.15 -0.76 -11.72
C ASN A 118 -13.92 0.38 -10.70
N VAL A 119 -12.80 0.42 -9.98
CA VAL A 119 -12.59 1.37 -8.87
C VAL A 119 -12.63 2.82 -9.32
N ALA A 120 -12.06 3.14 -10.49
CA ALA A 120 -12.09 4.49 -11.03
C ALA A 120 -13.52 4.94 -11.39
N GLU A 121 -14.30 4.06 -12.00
CA GLU A 121 -15.72 4.34 -12.32
C GLU A 121 -16.57 4.54 -11.07
N GLN A 122 -16.36 3.70 -10.03
CA GLN A 122 -17.06 3.86 -8.75
C GLN A 122 -16.66 5.17 -8.06
N LEU A 123 -15.37 5.50 -8.08
CA LEU A 123 -14.88 6.76 -7.54
C LEU A 123 -15.52 7.96 -8.24
N ALA A 124 -15.56 7.97 -9.57
CA ALA A 124 -16.20 9.04 -10.33
C ALA A 124 -17.68 9.22 -9.94
N ARG A 125 -18.42 8.11 -9.79
CA ARG A 125 -19.83 8.13 -9.35
C ARG A 125 -19.99 8.64 -7.92
N GLU A 126 -19.10 8.26 -7.01
CA GLU A 126 -19.12 8.69 -5.62
C GLU A 126 -18.83 10.19 -5.47
N LEU A 127 -17.82 10.69 -6.18
CA LEU A 127 -17.43 12.11 -6.18
C LEU A 127 -18.48 13.01 -6.83
N ALA A 128 -19.25 12.51 -7.78
CA ALA A 128 -20.33 13.25 -8.45
C ALA A 128 -21.61 13.39 -7.60
N ARG A 129 -21.70 12.73 -6.43
CA ARG A 129 -22.89 12.82 -5.59
C ARG A 129 -23.02 14.24 -5.01
N PRO A 130 -24.22 14.86 -5.02
CA PRO A 130 -24.43 16.18 -4.41
C PRO A 130 -24.06 16.27 -2.92
N ALA A 131 -24.09 15.13 -2.23
CA ALA A 131 -23.69 15.01 -0.83
C ALA A 131 -22.17 14.94 -0.61
N TRP A 132 -21.37 14.71 -1.66
CA TRP A 132 -19.92 14.69 -1.54
C TRP A 132 -19.43 16.06 -1.06
N ARG A 133 -18.49 16.03 -0.11
CA ARG A 133 -17.77 17.19 0.38
C ARG A 133 -16.29 16.88 0.17
N PRO A 134 -15.50 17.77 -0.46
CA PRO A 134 -14.07 17.55 -0.66
C PRO A 134 -13.31 17.43 0.67
N GLU A 135 -13.24 16.22 1.19
CA GLU A 135 -12.51 15.84 2.39
C GLU A 135 -11.22 15.11 2.01
N LEU A 136 -10.25 15.10 2.92
CA LEU A 136 -8.96 14.45 2.70
C LEU A 136 -9.13 12.93 2.47
N VAL A 137 -8.68 12.46 1.31
CA VAL A 137 -8.61 11.04 0.95
C VAL A 137 -7.18 10.53 1.06
N ALA A 138 -6.95 9.55 1.93
CA ALA A 138 -5.66 8.86 2.01
C ALA A 138 -5.59 7.73 0.97
N VAL A 139 -4.69 7.88 0.00
CA VAL A 139 -4.49 6.93 -1.10
C VAL A 139 -3.33 6.01 -0.75
N GLY A 140 -3.52 4.69 -0.90
CA GLY A 140 -2.45 3.71 -0.70
C GLY A 140 -2.24 3.27 0.75
N THR A 141 -3.30 3.27 1.55
CA THR A 141 -3.20 2.92 2.98
C THR A 141 -3.17 1.42 3.25
N ALA A 142 -3.80 0.59 2.41
CA ALA A 142 -3.92 -0.86 2.61
C ALA A 142 -3.30 -1.70 1.48
N THR A 143 -2.67 -1.03 0.52
CA THR A 143 -1.93 -1.61 -0.60
C THR A 143 -1.06 -0.51 -1.18
N ASP A 144 0.03 -0.86 -1.86
CA ASP A 144 0.76 0.15 -2.59
C ASP A 144 0.07 0.47 -3.92
N PRO A 145 -0.30 1.74 -4.17
CA PRO A 145 -0.99 2.13 -5.40
C PRO A 145 -0.06 2.11 -6.62
N TYR A 146 1.26 1.98 -6.41
CA TYR A 146 2.31 1.95 -7.43
C TYR A 146 3.15 0.66 -7.41
N GLN A 147 2.61 -0.44 -6.86
CA GLN A 147 3.19 -1.76 -7.05
C GLN A 147 3.21 -2.14 -8.56
N PRO A 148 4.07 -3.08 -9.01
CA PRO A 148 4.34 -3.36 -10.42
C PRO A 148 3.12 -3.43 -11.35
N ILE A 149 2.02 -4.04 -10.89
CA ILE A 149 0.78 -4.18 -11.66
C ILE A 149 0.14 -2.86 -12.12
N GLU A 150 0.41 -1.75 -11.41
CA GLU A 150 -0.04 -0.41 -11.79
C GLU A 150 0.56 0.05 -13.12
N GLY A 151 1.70 -0.51 -13.54
CA GLY A 151 2.29 -0.25 -14.86
C GLY A 151 1.38 -0.67 -16.01
N ARG A 152 0.60 -1.74 -15.81
CA ARG A 152 -0.38 -2.27 -16.77
C ARG A 152 -1.74 -1.61 -16.63
N TYR A 153 -2.29 -1.60 -15.42
CA TYR A 153 -3.70 -1.23 -15.20
C TYR A 153 -3.94 0.26 -15.11
N ARG A 154 -2.96 1.04 -14.61
CA ARG A 154 -3.05 2.50 -14.48
C ARG A 154 -4.28 2.97 -13.67
N LEU A 155 -4.76 2.16 -12.72
CA LEU A 155 -5.97 2.48 -11.96
C LEU A 155 -5.73 3.65 -11.02
N THR A 156 -4.55 3.74 -10.41
CA THR A 156 -4.17 4.87 -9.56
C THR A 156 -4.19 6.16 -10.36
N ARG A 157 -3.60 6.18 -11.56
CA ARG A 157 -3.61 7.37 -12.42
C ARG A 157 -5.03 7.84 -12.75
N THR A 158 -5.90 6.94 -13.17
CA THR A 158 -7.30 7.28 -13.50
C THR A 158 -8.05 7.78 -12.26
N CYS A 159 -7.81 7.18 -11.09
CA CYS A 159 -8.38 7.67 -9.84
C CYS A 159 -7.89 9.08 -9.49
N LEU A 160 -6.59 9.36 -9.64
CA LEU A 160 -6.02 10.69 -9.42
C LEU A 160 -6.65 11.75 -10.33
N ALA A 161 -6.92 11.42 -11.59
CA ALA A 161 -7.62 12.33 -12.50
C ALA A 161 -9.04 12.68 -12.01
N HIS A 162 -9.79 11.71 -11.49
CA HIS A 162 -11.12 11.98 -10.91
C HIS A 162 -11.05 12.82 -9.64
N LEU A 163 -10.07 12.56 -8.76
CA LEU A 163 -9.85 13.33 -7.53
C LEU A 163 -9.45 14.79 -7.85
N ASP A 164 -8.57 14.98 -8.84
CA ASP A 164 -8.14 16.28 -9.33
C ASP A 164 -9.32 17.10 -9.90
N ALA A 165 -10.17 16.46 -10.72
CA ALA A 165 -11.36 17.09 -11.31
C ALA A 165 -12.42 17.46 -10.25
N ALA A 166 -12.55 16.65 -9.19
CA ALA A 166 -13.48 16.90 -8.08
C ALA A 166 -12.94 17.88 -7.03
N ASN A 167 -11.72 18.42 -7.20
CA ASN A 167 -11.02 19.24 -6.21
C ASN A 167 -10.87 18.54 -4.84
N THR A 168 -10.74 17.21 -4.85
CA THR A 168 -10.66 16.41 -3.63
C THR A 168 -9.21 16.39 -3.13
N PRO A 169 -8.94 16.83 -1.88
CA PRO A 169 -7.59 16.78 -1.34
C PRO A 169 -7.15 15.34 -1.04
N ILE A 170 -5.87 15.05 -1.25
CA ILE A 170 -5.27 13.73 -1.09
C ILE A 170 -3.97 13.75 -0.27
N GLY A 171 -3.80 12.70 0.51
CA GLY A 171 -2.49 12.25 1.00
C GLY A 171 -2.16 10.92 0.35
N LEU A 172 -1.14 10.85 -0.50
CA LEU A 172 -0.76 9.62 -1.20
C LEU A 172 0.44 8.99 -0.52
N VAL A 173 0.34 7.73 -0.10
CA VAL A 173 1.45 6.97 0.50
C VAL A 173 1.89 5.87 -0.45
N THR A 174 3.20 5.73 -0.69
CA THR A 174 3.77 4.69 -1.55
C THR A 174 5.22 4.36 -1.21
N LYS A 175 5.68 3.19 -1.63
CA LYS A 175 7.08 2.75 -1.72
C LYS A 175 7.50 2.53 -3.19
N GLY A 176 6.57 2.65 -4.13
CA GLY A 176 6.81 2.45 -5.55
C GLY A 176 7.36 3.73 -6.21
N PRO A 177 8.57 3.69 -6.83
CA PRO A 177 9.12 4.86 -7.54
C PRO A 177 8.31 5.23 -8.80
N MET A 178 7.40 4.36 -9.25
CA MET A 178 6.51 4.62 -10.39
C MET A 178 5.59 5.83 -10.19
N VAL A 179 5.43 6.34 -8.97
CA VAL A 179 4.71 7.58 -8.68
C VAL A 179 5.14 8.76 -9.55
N VAL A 180 6.41 8.81 -9.98
CA VAL A 180 6.92 9.85 -10.89
C VAL A 180 6.20 9.90 -12.23
N ARG A 181 5.55 8.81 -12.66
CA ARG A 181 4.74 8.76 -13.89
C ARG A 181 3.57 9.75 -13.84
N ASP A 182 3.00 9.96 -12.66
CA ASP A 182 1.79 10.77 -12.49
C ASP A 182 2.08 12.18 -11.95
N THR A 183 3.33 12.62 -12.11
CA THR A 183 3.82 13.96 -11.72
C THR A 183 2.99 15.07 -12.35
N ASP A 184 2.51 14.90 -13.58
CA ASP A 184 1.68 15.89 -14.28
C ASP A 184 0.36 16.20 -13.55
N ILE A 185 -0.28 15.19 -12.95
CA ILE A 185 -1.51 15.34 -12.16
C ILE A 185 -1.16 15.83 -10.75
N LEU A 186 -0.17 15.18 -10.11
CA LEU A 186 0.22 15.46 -8.73
C LEU A 186 0.77 16.88 -8.55
N ALA A 187 1.49 17.42 -9.53
CA ALA A 187 2.01 18.79 -9.50
C ALA A 187 0.86 19.81 -9.57
N ARG A 188 -0.08 19.63 -10.50
CA ARG A 188 -1.28 20.48 -10.62
C ARG A 188 -2.12 20.45 -9.35
N MET A 189 -2.35 19.29 -8.75
CA MET A 189 -3.05 19.18 -7.46
C MET A 189 -2.26 19.88 -6.34
N SER A 190 -0.94 19.67 -6.29
CA SER A 190 -0.06 20.26 -5.25
C SER A 190 -0.03 21.78 -5.29
N GLN A 191 -0.04 22.38 -6.48
CA GLN A 191 -0.10 23.84 -6.67
C GLN A 191 -1.38 24.44 -6.07
N ARG A 192 -2.48 23.68 -6.08
CA ARG A 192 -3.77 24.05 -5.47
C ARG A 192 -3.88 23.65 -3.99
N GLY A 193 -2.81 23.12 -3.40
CA GLY A 193 -2.82 22.61 -2.03
C GLY A 193 -3.59 21.30 -1.84
N LEU A 194 -3.94 20.60 -2.92
CA LEU A 194 -4.80 19.41 -2.90
C LEU A 194 -4.03 18.08 -2.83
N ALA A 195 -2.72 18.06 -3.02
CA ALA A 195 -1.95 16.81 -2.93
C ALA A 195 -0.71 16.97 -2.06
N THR A 196 -0.45 15.96 -1.24
CA THR A 196 0.87 15.71 -0.64
C THR A 196 1.24 14.24 -0.83
N VAL A 197 2.44 13.98 -1.35
CA VAL A 197 2.96 12.63 -1.61
C VAL A 197 3.98 12.25 -0.54
N TYR A 198 3.75 11.10 0.07
CA TYR A 198 4.56 10.50 1.11
C TYR A 198 5.21 9.23 0.57
N VAL A 199 6.53 9.25 0.38
CA VAL A 199 7.26 8.03 -0.01
C VAL A 199 7.85 7.40 1.25
N SER A 200 7.50 6.15 1.55
CA SER A 200 8.04 5.48 2.73
C SER A 200 9.48 5.04 2.50
N VAL A 201 10.41 5.54 3.31
CA VAL A 201 11.82 5.14 3.34
C VAL A 201 12.24 4.96 4.80
N PRO A 202 12.00 3.79 5.41
CA PRO A 202 12.35 3.54 6.81
C PRO A 202 13.85 3.61 7.11
N THR A 203 14.67 3.20 6.14
CA THR A 203 16.12 3.12 6.26
C THR A 203 16.77 3.10 4.88
N VAL A 204 18.04 3.52 4.78
CA VAL A 204 18.92 3.25 3.62
C VAL A 204 19.91 2.09 3.87
N ASP A 205 19.99 1.59 5.10
CA ASP A 205 20.80 0.43 5.48
C ASP A 205 20.26 -0.85 4.82
N ALA A 206 21.16 -1.76 4.39
CA ALA A 206 20.85 -3.01 3.68
C ALA A 206 19.80 -3.90 4.36
N VAL A 207 19.55 -3.72 5.65
CA VAL A 207 18.44 -4.37 6.38
C VAL A 207 17.07 -4.18 5.73
N TRP A 208 16.88 -3.16 4.88
CA TRP A 208 15.64 -2.96 4.13
C TRP A 208 15.27 -4.19 3.28
N GLU A 209 16.24 -4.89 2.69
CA GLU A 209 16.01 -6.04 1.80
C GLU A 209 15.26 -7.16 2.52
N ARG A 210 15.57 -7.37 3.80
CA ARG A 210 14.93 -8.39 4.64
C ARG A 210 13.52 -7.98 5.06
N LEU A 211 13.31 -6.69 5.31
CA LEU A 211 12.04 -6.17 5.82
C LEU A 211 10.99 -5.90 4.74
N GLU A 212 11.43 -5.50 3.54
CA GLU A 212 10.58 -5.08 2.43
C GLU A 212 11.13 -5.55 1.06
N PRO A 213 11.28 -6.87 0.86
CA PRO A 213 12.03 -7.47 -0.26
C PRO A 213 11.46 -7.15 -1.65
N GLY A 214 10.15 -6.94 -1.76
CA GLY A 214 9.51 -6.63 -3.04
C GLY A 214 9.51 -5.14 -3.40
N THR A 215 10.18 -4.29 -2.63
CA THR A 215 10.23 -2.83 -2.85
C THR A 215 11.46 -2.42 -3.64
N ALA A 216 11.41 -1.25 -4.26
CA ALA A 216 12.60 -0.64 -4.84
C ALA A 216 13.62 -0.24 -3.76
N PRO A 217 14.94 -0.26 -4.07
CA PRO A 217 15.97 0.19 -3.14
C PRO A 217 15.67 1.60 -2.57
N PRO A 218 15.96 1.86 -1.29
CA PRO A 218 15.72 3.15 -0.64
C PRO A 218 16.24 4.35 -1.42
N ILE A 219 17.44 4.25 -1.99
CA ILE A 219 18.04 5.33 -2.79
C ILE A 219 17.21 5.65 -4.05
N GLN A 220 16.61 4.63 -4.69
CA GLN A 220 15.72 4.86 -5.83
C GLN A 220 14.42 5.55 -5.40
N ARG A 221 13.90 5.20 -4.22
CA ARG A 221 12.74 5.89 -3.62
C ARG A 221 13.05 7.36 -3.31
N LEU A 222 14.22 7.66 -2.75
CA LEU A 222 14.66 9.04 -2.51
C LEU A 222 14.80 9.85 -3.81
N ARG A 223 15.35 9.25 -4.88
CA ARG A 223 15.39 9.87 -6.22
C ARG A 223 14.00 10.17 -6.76
N ALA A 224 13.03 9.28 -6.55
CA ALA A 224 11.64 9.53 -6.93
C ALA A 224 11.06 10.75 -6.17
N VAL A 225 11.36 10.89 -4.87
CA VAL A 225 10.95 12.07 -4.11
C VAL A 225 11.59 13.34 -4.66
N ARG A 226 12.90 13.32 -4.96
CA ARG A 226 13.60 14.47 -5.56
C ARG A 226 12.95 14.88 -6.88
N HIS A 227 12.66 13.92 -7.76
CA HIS A 227 11.97 14.17 -9.03
C HIS A 227 10.60 14.84 -8.82
N LEU A 228 9.80 14.35 -7.86
CA LEU A 228 8.51 14.94 -7.54
C LEU A 228 8.65 16.40 -7.06
N LEU A 229 9.62 16.66 -6.18
CA LEU A 229 9.91 18.01 -5.68
C LEU A 229 10.33 18.96 -6.80
N ASP A 230 11.19 18.51 -7.72
CA ASP A 230 11.67 19.30 -8.87
C ASP A 230 10.51 19.70 -9.80
N ALA A 231 9.49 18.85 -9.89
CA ALA A 231 8.28 19.13 -10.66
C ALA A 231 7.23 19.95 -9.88
N GLY A 232 7.54 20.43 -8.68
CA GLY A 232 6.65 21.26 -7.87
C GLY A 232 5.59 20.50 -7.07
N VAL A 233 5.68 19.16 -7.02
CA VAL A 233 4.81 18.33 -6.17
C VAL A 233 5.18 18.55 -4.70
N ARG A 234 4.18 18.68 -3.82
CA ARG A 234 4.42 18.61 -2.36
C ARG A 234 4.74 17.16 -2.01
N ALA A 235 6.01 16.85 -1.80
CA ALA A 235 6.46 15.49 -1.54
C ALA A 235 7.49 15.40 -0.41
N GLY A 236 7.68 14.21 0.14
CA GLY A 236 8.70 13.95 1.13
C GLY A 236 8.67 12.51 1.65
N VAL A 237 9.52 12.24 2.64
CA VAL A 237 9.70 10.89 3.18
C VAL A 237 8.90 10.68 4.45
N LEU A 238 8.26 9.52 4.55
CA LEU A 238 7.87 8.95 5.85
C LEU A 238 8.86 7.85 6.23
N MET A 239 9.55 8.01 7.36
CA MET A 239 10.29 6.93 7.99
C MET A 239 9.31 6.04 8.77
N SER A 240 8.46 5.32 8.04
CA SER A 240 7.37 4.53 8.62
C SER A 240 7.25 3.14 7.98
N PRO A 241 7.42 2.06 8.75
CA PRO A 241 7.73 2.04 10.18
C PRO A 241 9.23 2.12 10.49
N LEU A 242 9.60 2.75 11.61
CA LEU A 242 10.86 2.52 12.31
C LEU A 242 10.74 1.19 13.09
N VAL A 243 11.55 0.20 12.73
CA VAL A 243 11.45 -1.18 13.23
C VAL A 243 12.46 -1.42 14.37
N PRO A 244 12.00 -1.78 15.58
CA PRO A 244 12.87 -2.02 16.74
C PRO A 244 13.98 -3.05 16.47
N GLY A 245 15.25 -2.68 16.68
CA GLY A 245 16.39 -3.57 16.42
C GLY A 245 16.83 -3.68 14.96
N PHE A 246 16.03 -3.20 14.00
CA PHE A 246 16.39 -3.19 12.58
C PHE A 246 16.69 -1.78 12.08
N THR A 247 15.78 -0.81 12.21
CA THR A 247 15.99 0.56 11.66
C THR A 247 16.06 1.66 12.73
N THR A 248 15.75 1.31 13.98
CA THR A 248 15.70 2.24 15.12
C THR A 248 17.04 2.56 15.76
N HIS A 249 18.14 1.94 15.32
CA HIS A 249 19.47 2.27 15.84
C HIS A 249 19.85 3.70 15.43
N PRO A 250 20.38 4.55 16.33
CA PRO A 250 20.67 5.96 16.03
C PRO A 250 21.51 6.16 14.77
N SER A 251 22.54 5.35 14.55
CA SER A 251 23.39 5.45 13.35
C SER A 251 22.64 5.15 12.04
N ARG A 252 21.64 4.25 12.05
CA ARG A 252 20.83 3.93 10.87
C ARG A 252 19.80 5.02 10.58
N ILE A 253 19.20 5.60 11.62
CA ILE A 253 18.35 6.78 11.49
C ILE A 253 19.17 7.93 10.92
N GLU A 254 20.35 8.20 11.48
CA GLU A 254 21.26 9.25 11.03
C GLU A 254 21.72 9.06 9.59
N ALA A 255 22.12 7.85 9.19
CA ALA A 255 22.52 7.55 7.81
C ALA A 255 21.38 7.81 6.81
N THR A 256 20.14 7.49 7.19
CA THR A 256 18.97 7.74 6.35
C THR A 256 18.68 9.24 6.23
N LEU A 257 18.73 9.98 7.33
CA LEU A 257 18.56 11.43 7.31
C LEU A 257 19.70 12.14 6.57
N ALA A 258 20.93 11.65 6.65
CA ALA A 258 22.06 12.14 5.86
C ALA A 258 21.79 11.98 4.37
N ALA A 259 21.45 10.76 3.92
CA ALA A 259 21.14 10.50 2.52
C ALA A 259 19.96 11.35 1.99
N MET A 260 18.95 11.58 2.84
CA MET A 260 17.85 12.49 2.51
C MET A 260 18.34 13.94 2.37
N ALA A 261 19.17 14.43 3.30
CA ALA A 261 19.73 15.78 3.26
C ALA A 261 20.59 16.00 2.02
N ASP A 262 21.44 15.03 1.67
CA ASP A 262 22.31 15.07 0.49
C ASP A 262 21.52 15.16 -0.82
N MET A 263 20.29 14.63 -0.85
CA MET A 263 19.38 14.71 -2.00
C MET A 263 18.37 15.86 -1.90
N GLY A 264 18.42 16.69 -0.86
CA GLY A 264 17.43 17.76 -0.64
C GLY A 264 16.00 17.25 -0.40
N VAL A 265 15.85 16.05 0.14
CA VAL A 265 14.56 15.40 0.39
C VAL A 265 14.08 15.68 1.83
N PRO A 266 12.86 16.22 2.04
CA PRO A 266 12.37 16.52 3.38
C PRO A 266 11.81 15.28 4.09
N LEU A 267 11.98 15.23 5.41
CA LEU A 267 11.25 14.33 6.29
C LEU A 267 9.87 14.91 6.60
N LEU A 268 8.82 14.13 6.36
CA LEU A 268 7.43 14.50 6.69
C LEU A 268 6.92 13.83 7.97
N GLY A 269 7.59 12.80 8.46
CA GLY A 269 7.23 12.12 9.70
C GLY A 269 7.88 10.75 9.84
N GLY A 270 7.70 10.12 10.99
CA GLY A 270 8.16 8.76 11.23
C GLY A 270 7.46 8.15 12.44
N ASN A 271 7.03 6.90 12.29
CA ASN A 271 6.31 6.18 13.33
C ASN A 271 7.03 4.89 13.64
N VAL A 272 7.08 4.52 14.91
CA VAL A 272 7.60 3.21 15.32
C VAL A 272 6.59 2.15 14.89
N LEU A 273 7.11 0.99 14.49
CA LEU A 273 6.33 -0.15 14.05
C LEU A 273 5.15 -0.45 14.98
N HIS A 274 3.95 -0.47 14.40
CA HIS A 274 2.71 -0.93 15.01
C HIS A 274 2.43 -2.38 14.59
N LEU A 275 2.13 -3.26 15.54
CA LEU A 275 1.87 -4.69 15.31
C LEU A 275 0.50 -5.07 15.87
N GLN A 276 -0.42 -5.49 15.01
CA GLN A 276 -1.76 -5.88 15.42
C GLN A 276 -2.30 -7.04 14.57
N ASP A 277 -3.15 -7.86 15.18
CA ASP A 277 -3.86 -8.97 14.53
C ASP A 277 -2.87 -9.86 13.77
N GLY A 278 -3.27 -10.45 12.63
CA GLY A 278 -2.40 -11.35 11.87
C GLY A 278 -1.12 -10.72 11.30
N SER A 279 -0.96 -9.39 11.33
CA SER A 279 0.34 -8.78 10.99
C SER A 279 1.38 -8.97 12.09
N ARG A 280 0.95 -9.06 13.35
CA ARG A 280 1.82 -9.37 14.49
C ARG A 280 2.36 -10.79 14.38
N ASP A 281 1.50 -11.76 14.13
CA ASP A 281 1.88 -13.18 14.07
C ASP A 281 2.87 -13.43 12.92
N HIS A 282 2.59 -12.88 11.74
CA HIS A 282 3.48 -12.97 10.60
C HIS A 282 4.85 -12.32 10.88
N PHE A 283 4.87 -11.13 11.48
CA PHE A 283 6.13 -10.45 11.81
C PHE A 283 6.93 -11.21 12.89
N LEU A 284 6.26 -11.80 13.89
CA LEU A 284 6.92 -12.61 14.91
C LEU A 284 7.50 -13.90 14.33
N HIS A 285 6.83 -14.53 13.37
CA HIS A 285 7.39 -15.67 12.65
C HIS A 285 8.63 -15.29 11.84
N PHE A 286 8.58 -14.17 11.10
CA PHE A 286 9.76 -13.59 10.47
C PHE A 286 10.90 -13.36 11.47
N LEU A 287 10.59 -12.82 12.66
CA LEU A 287 11.57 -12.56 13.72
C LEU A 287 12.24 -13.85 14.22
N GLU A 288 11.50 -14.95 14.34
CA GLU A 288 12.04 -16.26 14.77
C GLU A 288 13.09 -16.80 13.81
N THR A 289 12.89 -16.63 12.50
CA THR A 289 13.85 -17.06 11.48
C THR A 289 15.03 -16.09 11.34
N GLU A 290 14.74 -14.80 11.32
CA GLU A 290 15.70 -13.79 10.86
C GLU A 290 16.49 -13.14 12.00
N ALA A 291 15.89 -13.00 13.17
CA ALA A 291 16.53 -12.37 14.32
C ALA A 291 16.02 -12.97 15.65
N PRO A 292 16.26 -14.28 15.91
CA PRO A 292 15.73 -14.96 17.09
C PRO A 292 16.18 -14.30 18.41
N HIS A 293 17.37 -13.69 18.42
CA HIS A 293 17.90 -12.92 19.55
C HIS A 293 17.07 -11.67 19.92
N LEU A 294 16.18 -11.20 19.05
CA LEU A 294 15.27 -10.08 19.32
C LEU A 294 13.92 -10.53 19.92
N ARG A 295 13.62 -11.83 19.98
CA ARG A 295 12.31 -12.35 20.42
C ARG A 295 11.91 -11.85 21.79
N GLU A 296 12.79 -11.98 22.78
CA GLU A 296 12.52 -11.51 24.14
C GLU A 296 12.31 -10.00 24.21
N LYS A 297 13.09 -9.24 23.41
CA LYS A 297 12.95 -7.79 23.32
C LYS A 297 11.57 -7.43 22.77
N TYR A 298 11.10 -8.11 21.73
CA TYR A 298 9.77 -7.87 21.16
C TYR A 298 8.65 -8.29 22.12
N ALA A 299 8.80 -9.38 22.86
CA ALA A 299 7.83 -9.78 23.87
C ALA A 299 7.65 -8.71 24.97
N ARG A 300 8.75 -8.08 25.40
CA ARG A 300 8.72 -6.96 26.36
C ARG A 300 8.20 -5.66 25.75
N LEU A 301 8.65 -5.31 24.53
CA LEU A 301 8.28 -4.06 23.90
C LEU A 301 6.81 -4.02 23.45
N TYR A 302 6.27 -5.14 22.96
CA TYR A 302 4.94 -5.20 22.37
C TYR A 302 3.96 -5.99 23.25
N VAL A 303 3.73 -5.52 24.49
CA VAL A 303 2.60 -6.02 25.29
C VAL A 303 1.28 -5.69 24.61
N ALA A 304 1.20 -4.50 23.99
CA ALA A 304 0.06 -4.03 23.21
C ALA A 304 0.43 -3.87 21.71
N LYS A 305 -0.47 -3.24 20.94
CA LYS A 305 -0.32 -3.01 19.50
C LYS A 305 0.79 -2.01 19.13
N TYR A 306 1.06 -1.05 20.02
CA TYR A 306 2.19 -0.14 19.94
C TYR A 306 3.29 -0.61 20.89
N PRO A 307 4.57 -0.29 20.59
CA PRO A 307 5.64 -0.57 21.51
C PRO A 307 5.52 0.31 22.75
N ASP A 308 6.22 -0.09 23.83
CA ASP A 308 6.32 0.68 25.07
C ASP A 308 6.46 2.20 24.81
N PRO A 309 5.65 3.06 25.45
CA PRO A 309 5.67 4.50 25.20
C PRO A 309 7.04 5.14 25.43
N SER A 310 7.83 4.65 26.39
CA SER A 310 9.18 5.17 26.65
C SER A 310 10.13 4.87 25.49
N TYR A 311 10.02 3.69 24.88
CA TYR A 311 10.78 3.32 23.68
C TYR A 311 10.38 4.21 22.50
N THR A 312 9.08 4.44 22.32
CA THR A 312 8.56 5.33 21.27
C THR A 312 9.08 6.76 21.45
N ALA A 313 9.02 7.29 22.67
CA ALA A 313 9.54 8.63 23.00
C ALA A 313 11.05 8.75 22.73
N GLN A 314 11.83 7.71 23.07
CA GLN A 314 13.26 7.69 22.80
C GLN A 314 13.56 7.76 21.29
N VAL A 315 12.88 6.93 20.49
CA VAL A 315 13.07 6.91 19.03
C VAL A 315 12.64 8.23 18.40
N LYS A 316 11.49 8.78 18.80
CA LYS A 316 11.01 10.10 18.34
C LYS A 316 11.98 11.22 18.73
N GLY A 317 12.54 11.19 19.95
CA GLY A 317 13.55 12.14 20.42
C GLY A 317 14.83 12.11 19.57
N ILE A 318 15.33 10.91 19.24
CA ILE A 318 16.47 10.75 18.32
C ILE A 318 16.15 11.34 16.94
N LEU A 319 14.99 10.99 16.38
CA LEU A 319 14.56 11.50 15.08
C LEU A 319 14.47 13.03 15.07
N ALA A 320 13.90 13.63 16.11
CA ALA A 320 13.77 15.08 16.26
C ALA A 320 15.13 15.78 16.38
N ALA A 321 16.03 15.27 17.24
CA ALA A 321 17.37 15.83 17.42
C ALA A 321 18.19 15.78 16.13
N LEU A 322 18.19 14.63 15.44
CA LEU A 322 18.91 14.48 14.17
C LEU A 322 18.30 15.35 13.08
N ARG A 323 16.97 15.42 12.98
CA ARG A 323 16.27 16.31 12.05
C ARG A 323 16.69 17.77 12.24
N ALA A 324 16.73 18.27 13.47
CA ALA A 324 17.16 19.63 13.75
C ALA A 324 18.59 19.89 13.27
N ARG A 325 19.50 18.93 13.50
CA ARG A 325 20.89 19.01 13.05
C ARG A 325 21.04 19.05 11.53
N TYR A 326 20.21 18.30 10.78
CA TYR A 326 20.23 18.32 9.32
C TYR A 326 19.45 19.49 8.70
N ALA A 327 18.44 20.03 9.38
CA ALA A 327 17.78 21.27 8.96
C ALA A 327 18.77 22.45 8.94
N ASN A 328 19.67 22.51 9.93
CA ASN A 328 20.73 23.53 10.02
C ASN A 328 21.84 23.39 8.96
N ARG A 329 21.86 22.30 8.19
CA ARG A 329 22.83 22.10 7.09
C ARG A 329 22.33 22.62 5.74
N ARG A 330 21.07 23.06 5.64
CA ARG A 330 20.54 23.63 4.39
C ARG A 330 21.18 24.99 4.09
N THR A 331 21.65 25.15 2.87
CA THR A 331 22.27 26.38 2.36
C THR A 331 21.26 27.53 2.34
N PRO A 332 21.64 28.78 2.70
CA PRO A 332 20.75 29.93 2.59
C PRO A 332 20.35 30.15 1.13
N GLY A 333 19.06 29.94 0.80
CA GLY A 333 18.52 30.12 -0.55
C GLY A 333 17.29 29.27 -0.88
N GLU A 334 17.05 28.17 -0.16
CA GLU A 334 15.85 27.33 -0.30
C GLU A 334 14.70 27.79 0.61
N ASP A 335 14.28 29.03 0.47
CA ASP A 335 13.13 29.58 1.21
C ASP A 335 11.82 29.13 0.55
N VAL A 336 11.53 27.82 0.62
CA VAL A 336 10.23 27.29 0.24
C VAL A 336 9.24 27.67 1.33
N ARG A 337 8.61 28.84 1.15
CA ARG A 337 7.41 29.26 1.89
C ARG A 337 6.32 28.19 1.79
N ARG A 338 6.27 27.24 2.72
CA ARG A 338 5.07 26.43 2.97
C ARG A 338 4.97 26.11 4.46
N LYS A 339 3.95 26.68 5.10
CA LYS A 339 3.29 26.05 6.25
C LYS A 339 2.82 24.67 5.78
N THR A 340 3.60 23.64 6.07
CA THR A 340 3.08 22.28 6.10
C THR A 340 2.28 22.18 7.39
N ASP A 341 0.96 22.14 7.27
CA ASP A 341 0.13 21.61 8.36
C ASP A 341 0.53 20.15 8.51
N TRP A 342 1.22 19.87 9.62
CA TRP A 342 1.71 18.55 9.96
C TRP A 342 0.52 17.67 10.35
N ILE A 343 0.59 16.39 10.02
CA ILE A 343 -0.18 15.40 10.79
C ILE A 343 0.55 15.32 12.14
N ASP A 344 0.02 16.04 13.13
CA ASP A 344 0.50 15.96 14.50
C ASP A 344 0.44 14.51 15.04
N ASP A 345 1.32 14.28 16.01
CA ASP A 345 1.90 13.03 16.50
C ASP A 345 0.94 11.98 17.15
N GLU A 346 -0.33 11.92 16.77
CA GLU A 346 -1.31 10.93 17.28
C GLU A 346 -1.66 9.82 16.26
N LEU A 347 -0.64 9.10 15.77
CA LEU A 347 -0.81 7.81 15.07
C LEU A 347 -0.12 6.67 15.78
#